data_AF-A0A497T123-F1
#
_entry.id   AF-A0A497T123-F1
#
_cell.length_a   1.000
_cell.length_b   1.000
_cell.length_c   1.000
_cell.angle_alpha   90.00
_cell.angle_beta   90.00
_cell.angle_gamma   90.00
#
_symmetry.space_group_name_H-M   'P 1'
#
loop_
_entity.id
_entity.type
_entity.pdbx_description
1 polymer ?
#
loop_
_entity_poly.entity_id
_entity_poly.type
_entity_poly.pdbx_seq_one_letter_code
_entity_poly.pdbx_strand_id
1 'polypeptide(L)'
;MDNKRLFALIISVGVFFLTAFVYAIPVDINVAQAVAQFHIDVHNASAYGKTPVAPGEDYSGHAIRYIDVLSNSQTDEILGYMAILEPTGYIAISKDTDIRPVITYSFENEYILENTPGNFPLRILKKDLDNRLRAIPFMSRKLKARNNDLWEDYLARSENLMRTMTTTTIFGPYIDTEWNQGDPYNIFCPIDPETMERCPIGCVVTAMGQIVNYWEWPPSITFDTSDSYWSEPTEPDIWIDATTANIDT
;
A
#
# COMPACT_ATOMS: atom_id res chain seq x y z
N MET A 1 84.36 -4.07 -20.16
CA MET A 1 84.08 -5.15 -21.13
C MET A 1 83.44 -6.28 -20.35
N ASP A 2 82.20 -6.69 -20.53
CA ASP A 2 81.20 -6.33 -21.52
C ASP A 2 79.81 -6.67 -20.98
N ASN A 3 78.82 -6.02 -21.58
CA ASN A 3 77.39 -6.10 -21.30
C ASN A 3 76.79 -7.50 -21.47
N LYS A 4 75.72 -7.79 -20.71
CA LYS A 4 74.34 -8.03 -21.22
C LYS A 4 73.56 -8.88 -20.23
N ARG A 5 72.68 -8.26 -19.43
CA ARG A 5 71.42 -8.88 -19.00
C ARG A 5 70.30 -7.85 -19.04
N LEU A 6 69.43 -8.07 -20.01
CA LEU A 6 68.20 -7.36 -20.31
C LEU A 6 67.22 -7.57 -19.14
N PHE A 7 66.91 -6.53 -18.38
CA PHE A 7 65.77 -6.54 -17.45
C PHE A 7 64.56 -5.97 -18.18
N ALA A 8 63.61 -6.84 -18.52
CA ALA A 8 62.31 -6.45 -19.03
C ALA A 8 61.48 -5.85 -17.89
N LEU A 9 61.12 -4.57 -18.02
CA LEU A 9 60.20 -3.88 -17.13
C LEU A 9 58.76 -4.26 -17.53
N ILE A 10 58.15 -5.20 -16.81
CA ILE A 10 56.71 -5.45 -16.93
C ILE A 10 56.02 -4.48 -15.99
N ILE A 11 55.54 -3.34 -16.53
CA ILE A 11 54.57 -2.49 -15.83
C ILE A 11 53.21 -3.17 -16.01
N SER A 12 52.81 -3.97 -15.04
CA SER A 12 51.43 -4.44 -14.92
C SER A 12 50.57 -3.27 -14.43
N VAL A 13 49.88 -2.59 -15.35
CA VAL A 13 48.81 -1.66 -15.01
C VAL A 13 47.63 -2.49 -14.47
N GLY A 14 47.51 -2.54 -13.14
CA GLY A 14 46.35 -3.11 -12.48
C GLY A 14 45.15 -2.20 -12.71
N VAL A 15 44.31 -2.53 -13.69
CA VAL A 15 42.97 -1.95 -13.79
C VAL A 15 42.14 -2.56 -12.65
N PHE A 16 42.06 -1.86 -11.52
CA PHE A 16 41.08 -2.13 -10.49
C PHE A 16 39.70 -1.81 -11.08
N PHE A 17 39.02 -2.82 -11.62
CA PHE A 17 37.58 -2.77 -11.79
C PHE A 17 36.96 -2.72 -10.38
N LEU A 18 36.75 -1.52 -9.87
CA LEU A 18 35.83 -1.25 -8.77
C LEU A 18 34.42 -1.57 -9.29
N THR A 19 34.05 -2.85 -9.30
CA THR A 19 32.65 -3.23 -9.37
C THR A 19 32.04 -2.80 -8.03
N ALA A 20 31.50 -1.58 -7.99
CA ALA A 20 30.62 -1.17 -6.92
C ALA A 20 29.40 -2.08 -6.98
N PHE A 21 29.41 -3.15 -6.20
CA PHE A 21 28.20 -3.89 -5.91
C PHE A 21 27.34 -2.95 -5.08
N VAL A 22 26.35 -2.31 -5.73
CA VAL A 22 25.28 -1.61 -5.04
C VAL A 22 24.40 -2.69 -4.43
N TYR A 23 24.73 -3.09 -3.20
CA TYR A 23 23.86 -3.93 -2.39
C TYR A 23 22.79 -3.05 -1.78
N ALA A 24 21.55 -3.54 -1.76
CA ALA A 24 20.47 -2.89 -1.03
C ALA A 24 20.89 -2.71 0.44
N ILE A 25 20.63 -1.53 1.00
CA ILE A 25 20.94 -1.23 2.39
C ILE A 25 19.69 -1.59 3.21
N PRO A 26 19.81 -2.39 4.28
CA PRO A 26 18.67 -2.66 5.15
C PRO A 26 18.15 -1.34 5.74
N VAL A 27 16.84 -1.13 5.65
CA VAL A 27 16.17 0.04 6.21
C VAL A 27 15.89 -0.23 7.68
N ASP A 28 16.45 0.58 8.57
CA ASP A 28 16.11 0.56 9.99
C ASP A 28 14.97 1.55 10.33
N ILE A 29 14.56 1.59 11.60
CA ILE A 29 13.46 2.46 12.04
C ILE A 29 13.78 3.95 11.88
N ASN A 30 15.05 4.37 11.96
CA ASN A 30 15.43 5.78 11.79
C ASN A 30 15.30 6.19 10.32
N VAL A 31 15.70 5.31 9.41
CA VAL A 31 15.51 5.51 7.96
C VAL A 31 14.02 5.56 7.63
N ALA A 32 13.21 4.67 8.21
CA ALA A 32 11.75 4.71 8.04
C ALA A 32 11.12 6.01 8.57
N GLN A 33 11.59 6.49 9.74
CA GLN A 33 11.17 7.77 10.31
C GLN A 33 11.52 8.95 9.39
N ALA A 34 12.73 8.97 8.82
CA ALA A 34 13.14 10.02 7.89
C ALA A 34 12.27 10.06 6.63
N VAL A 35 11.94 8.89 6.07
CA VAL A 35 11.02 8.77 4.93
C VAL A 35 9.62 9.27 5.28
N ALA A 36 9.07 8.84 6.42
CA ALA A 36 7.76 9.26 6.88
C ALA A 36 7.72 10.79 7.09
N GLN A 37 8.74 11.36 7.74
CA GLN A 37 8.82 12.79 7.97
C GLN A 37 8.88 13.60 6.67
N PHE A 38 9.69 13.18 5.69
CA PHE A 38 9.72 13.84 4.39
C PHE A 38 8.35 13.80 3.70
N HIS A 39 7.65 12.67 3.77
CA HIS A 39 6.33 12.51 3.16
C HIS A 39 5.26 13.39 3.85
N ILE A 40 5.33 13.54 5.17
CA ILE A 40 4.51 14.47 5.96
C ILE A 40 4.79 15.92 5.55
N ASP A 41 6.06 16.30 5.42
CA ASP A 41 6.45 17.66 5.03
C ASP A 41 5.90 18.02 3.64
N VAL A 42 5.93 17.06 2.70
CA VAL A 42 5.32 17.18 1.38
C VAL A 42 3.80 17.39 1.48
N HIS A 43 3.11 16.60 2.30
CA HIS A 43 1.66 16.72 2.48
C HIS A 43 1.28 18.08 3.06
N ASN A 44 1.93 18.47 4.16
CA ASN A 44 1.72 19.76 4.81
C ASN A 44 1.97 20.91 3.81
N ALA A 45 3.09 20.88 3.06
CA ALA A 45 3.41 21.90 2.06
C ALA A 45 2.36 21.99 0.92
N SER A 46 1.79 20.86 0.50
CA SER A 46 0.71 20.81 -0.51
C SER A 46 -0.60 21.42 0.03
N ALA A 47 -0.95 21.13 1.28
CA ALA A 47 -2.17 21.63 1.93
C ALA A 47 -2.15 23.17 2.10
N TYR A 48 -1.01 23.75 2.52
CA TYR A 48 -0.86 25.20 2.69
C TYR A 48 -0.98 26.01 1.37
N GLY A 49 -0.94 25.35 0.20
CA GLY A 49 -0.97 26.01 -1.11
C GLY A 49 -2.29 25.93 -1.90
N LYS A 50 -3.36 25.29 -1.40
CA LYS A 50 -4.54 24.94 -2.23
C LYS A 50 -5.91 25.54 -1.87
N THR A 51 -6.18 26.10 -0.68
CA THR A 51 -7.51 26.71 -0.41
C THR A 51 -7.50 27.74 0.74
N PRO A 52 -8.28 28.84 0.68
CA PRO A 52 -8.57 29.67 1.85
C PRO A 52 -9.34 28.86 2.89
N VAL A 53 -8.83 28.84 4.13
CA VAL A 53 -9.42 28.11 5.26
C VAL A 53 -10.82 28.64 5.57
N ALA A 54 -11.81 27.75 5.69
CA ALA A 54 -13.12 28.11 6.22
C ALA A 54 -12.95 28.51 7.70
N PRO A 55 -13.58 29.60 8.19
CA PRO A 55 -13.38 30.05 9.56
C PRO A 55 -13.78 28.96 10.58
N GLY A 56 -12.80 28.37 11.27
CA GLY A 56 -13.01 27.35 12.30
C GLY A 56 -12.14 26.09 12.22
N GLU A 57 -11.44 25.86 11.11
CA GLU A 57 -10.51 24.71 10.98
C GLU A 57 -9.08 25.10 11.35
N ASP A 58 -8.60 24.56 12.47
CA ASP A 58 -7.20 24.59 12.88
C ASP A 58 -6.49 23.35 12.29
N TYR A 59 -5.86 23.50 11.12
CA TYR A 59 -4.96 22.46 10.64
C TYR A 59 -3.62 22.58 11.35
N SER A 60 -3.54 22.03 12.57
CA SER A 60 -2.25 21.57 13.09
C SER A 60 -1.74 20.48 12.13
N GLY A 61 -0.64 20.73 11.43
CA GLY A 61 -0.11 19.79 10.44
C GLY A 61 0.16 18.40 11.04
N HIS A 62 0.20 17.37 10.18
CA HIS A 62 0.44 16.00 10.65
C HIS A 62 1.83 15.83 11.25
N ALA A 63 1.93 14.93 12.24
CA ALA A 63 3.19 14.49 12.82
C ALA A 63 3.18 12.97 13.03
N ILE A 64 4.37 12.39 13.24
CA ILE A 64 4.49 10.97 13.58
C ILE A 64 4.15 10.79 15.06
N ARG A 65 3.10 10.04 15.36
CA ARG A 65 2.73 9.66 16.73
C ARG A 65 3.63 8.53 17.24
N TYR A 66 3.78 7.46 16.46
CA TYR A 66 4.73 6.36 16.70
C TYR A 66 4.99 5.58 15.40
N ILE A 67 6.02 4.72 15.42
CA ILE A 67 6.32 3.80 14.31
C ILE A 67 6.22 2.37 14.84
N ASP A 68 5.41 1.55 14.19
CA ASP A 68 5.27 0.13 14.46
C ASP A 68 6.08 -0.71 13.45
N VAL A 69 6.51 -1.88 13.87
CA VAL A 69 7.23 -2.85 13.03
C VAL A 69 6.24 -3.86 12.49
N LEU A 70 6.09 -3.92 11.16
CA LEU A 70 5.26 -4.91 10.52
C LEU A 70 6.08 -6.19 10.35
N SER A 71 5.78 -7.23 11.15
CA SER A 71 6.50 -8.52 11.08
C SER A 71 5.63 -9.64 10.54
N ASN A 72 6.22 -10.62 9.87
CA ASN A 72 5.55 -11.84 9.46
C ASN A 72 5.13 -12.64 10.71
N SER A 73 3.83 -12.96 10.82
CA SER A 73 3.29 -13.62 12.01
C SER A 73 3.79 -15.07 12.22
N GLN A 74 4.45 -15.68 11.23
CA GLN A 74 4.96 -17.05 11.31
C GLN A 74 6.47 -17.13 11.49
N THR A 75 7.22 -16.16 10.93
CA THR A 75 8.69 -16.20 10.88
C THR A 75 9.36 -15.11 11.72
N ASP A 76 8.58 -14.17 12.28
CA ASP A 76 9.04 -12.94 12.93
C ASP A 76 9.95 -12.06 12.05
N GLU A 77 10.01 -12.34 10.75
CA GLU A 77 10.75 -11.54 9.79
C GLU A 77 10.10 -10.16 9.67
N ILE A 78 10.87 -9.09 9.87
CA ILE A 78 10.43 -7.73 9.59
C ILE A 78 10.05 -7.65 8.11
N LEU A 79 8.87 -7.13 7.80
CA LEU A 79 8.33 -6.92 6.45
C LEU A 79 8.40 -5.44 6.05
N GLY A 80 8.35 -4.53 7.02
CA GLY A 80 8.33 -3.10 6.82
C GLY A 80 8.02 -2.37 8.13
N TYR A 81 7.71 -1.08 8.01
CA TYR A 81 7.39 -0.21 9.12
C TYR A 81 6.08 0.53 8.85
N MET A 82 5.33 0.87 9.89
CA MET A 82 4.13 1.69 9.80
C MET A 82 4.28 2.91 10.70
N ALA A 83 4.44 4.09 10.12
CA ALA A 83 4.31 5.33 10.87
C ALA A 83 2.83 5.65 11.07
N ILE A 84 2.37 5.67 12.31
CA ILE A 84 1.03 6.13 12.68
C ILE A 84 1.11 7.62 12.99
N LEU A 85 0.17 8.38 12.44
CA LEU A 85 0.19 9.83 12.48
C LEU A 85 -0.76 10.39 13.53
N GLU A 86 -0.52 11.63 13.92
CA GLU A 86 -1.46 12.51 14.62
C GLU A 86 -1.73 13.75 13.74
N PRO A 87 -2.97 14.29 13.70
CA PRO A 87 -4.16 13.84 14.44
C PRO A 87 -4.78 12.53 13.93
N THR A 88 -4.57 12.16 12.67
CA THR A 88 -5.02 10.89 12.06
C THR A 88 -4.11 10.53 10.89
N GLY A 89 -4.08 9.27 10.46
CA GLY A 89 -3.33 8.84 9.28
C GLY A 89 -2.26 7.79 9.55
N TYR A 90 -1.66 7.32 8.47
CA TYR A 90 -0.58 6.35 8.49
C TYR A 90 0.30 6.46 7.24
N ILE A 91 1.54 5.96 7.34
CA ILE A 91 2.46 5.76 6.21
C ILE A 91 3.13 4.40 6.39
N ALA A 92 2.91 3.49 5.45
CA ALA A 92 3.59 2.20 5.38
C ALA A 92 4.88 2.32 4.56
N ILE A 93 6.01 1.96 5.17
CA ILE A 93 7.36 2.05 4.60
C ILE A 93 7.94 0.65 4.40
N SER A 94 8.58 0.39 3.25
CA SER A 94 9.26 -0.87 2.99
C SER A 94 10.60 -0.98 3.74
N LYS A 95 11.06 -2.20 4.02
CA LYS A 95 12.31 -2.44 4.75
C LYS A 95 13.58 -2.57 3.87
N ASP A 96 13.44 -2.46 2.54
CA ASP A 96 14.50 -2.80 1.59
C ASP A 96 14.53 -1.79 0.45
N THR A 97 15.72 -1.24 0.15
CA THR A 97 15.87 -0.18 -0.85
C THR A 97 15.65 -0.64 -2.29
N ASP A 98 15.65 -1.95 -2.56
CA ASP A 98 15.22 -2.51 -3.85
C ASP A 98 13.70 -2.44 -4.06
N ILE A 99 12.91 -2.11 -3.02
CA ILE A 99 11.47 -1.83 -3.08
C ILE A 99 11.27 -0.31 -2.89
N ARG A 100 10.22 0.30 -3.46
CA ARG A 100 9.94 1.73 -3.23
C ARG A 100 9.77 2.07 -1.73
N PRO A 101 10.12 3.29 -1.27
CA PRO A 101 10.06 3.67 0.14
C PRO A 101 8.65 3.60 0.73
N VAL A 102 7.73 4.44 0.25
CA VAL A 102 6.34 4.45 0.73
C VAL A 102 5.51 3.46 -0.09
N ILE A 103 4.80 2.54 0.58
CA ILE A 103 3.92 1.52 0.00
C ILE A 103 2.47 1.99 -0.04
N THR A 104 1.97 2.54 1.06
CA THR A 104 0.62 3.09 1.14
C THR A 104 0.60 4.12 2.25
N TYR A 105 -0.29 5.09 2.16
CA TYR A 105 -0.46 6.11 3.18
C TYR A 105 -1.89 6.66 3.15
N SER A 106 -2.31 7.26 4.26
CA SER A 106 -3.48 8.12 4.34
C SER A 106 -3.20 9.22 5.36
N PHE A 107 -3.68 10.44 5.10
CA PHE A 107 -3.65 11.55 6.06
C PHE A 107 -5.03 11.81 6.69
N GLU A 108 -6.03 11.01 6.32
CA GLU A 108 -7.43 11.22 6.71
C GLU A 108 -7.94 10.03 7.54
N ASN A 109 -7.44 8.83 7.29
CA ASN A 109 -7.92 7.59 7.90
C ASN A 109 -6.86 6.92 8.77
N GLU A 110 -7.29 6.42 9.92
CA GLU A 110 -6.46 5.57 10.77
C GLU A 110 -6.26 4.17 10.16
N TYR A 111 -5.17 3.51 10.56
CA TYR A 111 -4.91 2.12 10.20
C TYR A 111 -4.97 1.24 11.44
N ILE A 112 -5.88 0.26 11.44
CA ILE A 112 -6.00 -0.70 12.54
C ILE A 112 -4.86 -1.72 12.42
N LEU A 113 -3.95 -1.73 13.40
CA LEU A 113 -2.79 -2.64 13.45
C LEU A 113 -3.04 -3.92 14.23
N GLU A 114 -4.20 -4.05 14.87
CA GLU A 114 -4.55 -5.26 15.62
C GLU A 114 -4.71 -6.46 14.68
N ASN A 115 -3.97 -7.54 14.96
CA ASN A 115 -4.00 -8.75 14.14
C ASN A 115 -5.19 -9.65 14.51
N THR A 116 -6.39 -9.22 14.14
CA THR A 116 -7.62 -10.01 14.26
C THR A 116 -7.95 -10.74 12.94
N PRO A 117 -8.69 -11.87 12.97
CA PRO A 117 -9.10 -12.56 11.74
C PRO A 117 -9.85 -11.67 10.74
N GLY A 118 -10.62 -10.70 11.23
CA GLY A 118 -11.40 -9.74 10.44
C GLY A 118 -10.60 -8.56 9.88
N ASN A 119 -9.34 -8.35 10.28
CA ASN A 119 -8.51 -7.25 9.79
C ASN A 119 -7.86 -7.59 8.42
N PHE A 120 -8.71 -7.68 7.39
CA PHE A 120 -8.28 -7.95 6.02
C PHE A 120 -7.29 -6.92 5.46
N PRO A 121 -7.45 -5.58 5.69
CA PRO A 121 -6.49 -4.60 5.21
C PRO A 121 -5.06 -4.89 5.70
N LEU A 122 -4.87 -5.12 7.01
CA LEU A 122 -3.56 -5.46 7.56
C LEU A 122 -3.00 -6.74 6.96
N ARG A 123 -3.83 -7.79 6.80
CA ARG A 123 -3.40 -9.05 6.17
C ARG A 123 -2.95 -8.86 4.73
N ILE A 124 -3.69 -8.08 3.94
CA ILE A 124 -3.35 -7.77 2.55
C ILE A 124 -2.02 -7.00 2.50
N LEU A 125 -1.85 -5.97 3.33
CA LEU A 125 -0.62 -5.19 3.39
C LEU A 125 0.59 -6.06 3.75
N LYS A 126 0.49 -6.87 4.81
CA LYS A 126 1.58 -7.78 5.21
C LYS A 126 1.89 -8.78 4.10
N LYS A 127 0.88 -9.33 3.43
CA LYS A 127 1.07 -10.25 2.31
C LYS A 127 1.69 -9.57 1.09
N ASP A 128 1.32 -8.32 0.78
CA ASP A 128 1.93 -7.53 -0.30
C ASP A 128 3.41 -7.28 -0.03
N LEU A 129 3.77 -6.80 1.17
CA LEU A 129 5.15 -6.57 1.57
C LEU A 129 6.00 -7.85 1.46
N ASP A 130 5.52 -8.94 2.02
CA ASP A 130 6.16 -10.26 1.97
C ASP A 130 6.31 -10.78 0.52
N ASN A 131 5.30 -10.60 -0.33
CA ASN A 131 5.39 -10.93 -1.75
C ASN A 131 6.43 -10.05 -2.48
N ARG A 132 6.51 -8.75 -2.19
CA ARG A 132 7.52 -7.85 -2.77
C ARG A 132 8.93 -8.27 -2.39
N LEU A 133 9.16 -8.60 -1.13
CA LEU A 133 10.45 -9.07 -0.63
C LEU A 133 10.88 -10.36 -1.34
N ARG A 134 9.97 -11.33 -1.46
CA ARG A 134 10.21 -12.57 -2.21
C ARG A 134 10.40 -12.35 -3.71
N ALA A 135 9.89 -11.26 -4.27
CA ALA A 135 10.05 -10.91 -5.67
C ALA A 135 11.41 -10.25 -5.99
N ILE A 136 12.14 -9.73 -4.99
CA ILE A 136 13.41 -9.01 -5.18
C ILE A 136 14.41 -9.75 -6.09
N PRO A 137 14.64 -11.07 -5.95
CA PRO A 137 15.57 -11.80 -6.83
C PRO A 137 15.15 -11.83 -8.31
N PHE A 138 13.87 -11.65 -8.59
CA PHE A 138 13.28 -11.67 -9.93
C PHE A 138 13.09 -10.27 -10.53
N MET A 139 13.34 -9.20 -9.77
CA MET A 139 13.20 -7.83 -10.22
C MET A 139 14.35 -7.42 -11.17
N SER A 140 14.00 -6.68 -12.23
CA SER A 140 15.01 -6.14 -13.14
C SER A 140 15.96 -5.16 -12.44
N ARG A 141 17.23 -5.13 -12.87
CA ARG A 141 18.23 -4.16 -12.37
C ARG A 141 17.76 -2.71 -12.51
N LYS A 142 17.08 -2.38 -13.62
CA LYS A 142 16.52 -1.05 -13.87
C LYS A 142 15.48 -0.64 -12.83
N LEU A 143 14.60 -1.57 -12.46
CA LEU A 143 13.57 -1.32 -11.44
C LEU A 143 14.19 -1.09 -10.07
N LYS A 144 15.18 -1.92 -9.69
CA LYS A 144 15.94 -1.76 -8.44
C LYS A 144 16.66 -0.43 -8.39
N ALA A 145 17.41 -0.07 -9.43
CA ALA A 145 18.11 1.21 -9.52
C ALA A 145 17.15 2.39 -9.31
N ARG A 146 16.01 2.40 -10.02
CA ARG A 146 14.98 3.44 -9.85
C ARG A 146 14.43 3.53 -8.41
N ASN A 147 14.25 2.39 -7.74
CA ASN A 147 13.79 2.39 -6.35
C ASN A 147 14.87 2.95 -5.42
N ASN A 148 16.14 2.57 -5.62
CA ASN A 148 17.26 3.09 -4.85
C ASN A 148 17.45 4.61 -5.07
N ASP A 149 17.35 5.10 -6.32
CA ASP A 149 17.37 6.55 -6.62
C ASP A 149 16.23 7.28 -5.87
N LEU A 150 15.04 6.68 -5.82
CA LEU A 150 13.91 7.24 -5.08
C LEU A 150 14.18 7.27 -3.57
N TRP A 151 14.80 6.23 -3.00
CA TRP A 151 15.25 6.24 -1.61
C TRP A 151 16.24 7.36 -1.33
N GLU A 152 17.23 7.56 -2.21
CA GLU A 152 18.19 8.65 -2.10
C GLU A 152 17.48 10.02 -2.12
N ASP A 153 16.53 10.22 -3.02
CA ASP A 153 15.74 11.47 -3.07
C ASP A 153 14.95 11.73 -1.78
N TYR A 154 14.34 10.70 -1.19
CA TYR A 154 13.63 10.82 0.09
C TYR A 154 14.59 11.19 1.23
N LEU A 155 15.72 10.48 1.35
CA LEU A 155 16.67 10.65 2.45
C LEU A 155 17.48 11.95 2.32
N ALA A 156 17.78 12.38 1.10
CA ALA A 156 18.41 13.66 0.81
C ALA A 156 17.43 14.84 0.86
N ARG A 157 16.13 14.58 1.08
CA ARG A 157 15.06 15.59 1.05
C ARG A 157 15.08 16.41 -0.25
N SER A 158 15.19 15.72 -1.38
CA SER A 158 15.35 16.30 -2.72
C SER A 158 14.26 17.34 -3.03
N GLU A 159 14.69 18.57 -3.34
CA GLU A 159 13.78 19.67 -3.72
C GLU A 159 12.96 19.32 -4.97
N ASN A 160 13.57 18.58 -5.90
CA ASN A 160 12.89 18.14 -7.12
C ASN A 160 11.79 17.13 -6.81
N LEU A 161 12.04 16.18 -5.91
CA LEU A 161 11.03 15.22 -5.46
C LEU A 161 9.90 15.95 -4.73
N MET A 162 10.24 16.85 -3.79
CA MET A 162 9.27 17.64 -3.04
C MET A 162 8.37 18.47 -3.98
N ARG A 163 8.95 19.18 -4.95
CA ARG A 163 8.19 19.92 -5.97
C ARG A 163 7.29 19.00 -6.78
N THR A 164 7.79 17.85 -7.22
CA THR A 164 7.02 16.90 -8.02
C THR A 164 5.80 16.39 -7.24
N MET A 165 6.00 15.98 -5.99
CA MET A 165 4.91 15.44 -5.16
C MET A 165 3.88 16.51 -4.74
N THR A 166 4.32 17.72 -4.40
CA THR A 166 3.41 18.83 -4.03
C THR A 166 2.58 19.36 -5.21
N THR A 167 3.14 19.32 -6.42
CA THR A 167 2.46 19.78 -7.65
C THR A 167 1.72 18.67 -8.39
N THR A 168 1.77 17.43 -7.90
CA THR A 168 1.01 16.32 -8.50
C THR A 168 -0.49 16.62 -8.41
N THR A 169 -1.17 16.61 -9.56
CA THR A 169 -2.62 16.72 -9.62
C THR A 169 -3.24 15.43 -9.10
N ILE A 170 -4.12 15.55 -8.12
CA ILE A 170 -4.90 14.44 -7.58
C ILE A 170 -6.27 14.48 -8.25
N PHE A 171 -6.72 13.34 -8.75
CA PHE A 171 -8.04 13.13 -9.31
C PHE A 171 -8.85 12.27 -8.34
N GLY A 172 -9.97 12.79 -7.85
CA GLY A 172 -10.76 12.16 -6.79
C GLY A 172 -10.40 12.63 -5.36
N PRO A 173 -10.90 11.95 -4.32
CA PRO A 173 -11.75 10.76 -4.38
C PRO A 173 -13.07 11.04 -5.09
N TYR A 174 -13.54 10.05 -5.86
CA TYR A 174 -14.81 10.15 -6.60
C TYR A 174 -15.95 9.53 -5.81
N ILE A 175 -15.69 8.40 -5.15
CA ILE A 175 -16.63 7.71 -4.28
C ILE A 175 -16.57 8.37 -2.90
N ASP A 176 -17.73 8.77 -2.38
CA ASP A 176 -17.94 9.35 -1.04
C ASP A 176 -18.70 8.40 -0.10
N THR A 177 -19.10 7.23 -0.60
CA THR A 177 -19.68 6.16 0.21
C THR A 177 -18.60 5.39 0.98
N GLU A 178 -18.95 4.98 2.20
CA GLU A 178 -18.13 4.14 3.08
C GLU A 178 -18.90 2.86 3.41
N TRP A 179 -19.32 2.11 2.38
CA TRP A 179 -20.14 0.92 2.58
C TRP A 179 -19.37 -0.23 3.21
N ASN A 180 -20.07 -1.04 3.99
CA ASN A 180 -19.53 -2.22 4.67
C ASN A 180 -20.21 -3.49 4.13
N GLN A 181 -19.75 -4.66 4.58
CA GLN A 181 -20.26 -5.95 4.14
C GLN A 181 -21.39 -6.51 5.03
N GLY A 182 -21.60 -5.91 6.21
CA GLY A 182 -22.59 -6.34 7.20
C GLY A 182 -23.87 -5.51 7.17
N ASP A 183 -24.56 -5.43 8.30
CA ASP A 183 -25.78 -4.62 8.45
C ASP A 183 -25.51 -3.13 8.16
N PRO A 184 -26.42 -2.42 7.46
CA PRO A 184 -27.66 -2.88 6.84
C PRO A 184 -27.49 -3.42 5.41
N TYR A 185 -26.27 -3.46 4.87
CA TYR A 185 -26.00 -3.80 3.47
C TYR A 185 -26.29 -5.27 3.15
N ASN A 186 -26.19 -6.15 4.14
CA ASN A 186 -26.40 -7.58 3.96
C ASN A 186 -27.80 -8.08 4.30
N ILE A 187 -28.80 -7.23 4.58
CA ILE A 187 -30.13 -7.66 5.06
C ILE A 187 -30.86 -8.69 4.16
N PHE A 188 -30.50 -8.76 2.88
CA PHE A 188 -31.04 -9.73 1.91
C PHE A 188 -30.14 -10.96 1.70
N CYS A 189 -28.94 -10.98 2.28
CA CYS A 189 -28.09 -12.16 2.29
C CYS A 189 -28.70 -13.28 3.14
N PRO A 190 -28.42 -14.54 2.79
CA PRO A 190 -28.89 -15.68 3.55
C PRO A 190 -28.32 -15.69 4.97
N ILE A 191 -28.95 -16.48 5.84
CA ILE A 191 -28.43 -16.80 7.16
C ILE A 191 -27.54 -18.04 7.01
N ASP A 192 -26.33 -17.96 7.50
CA ASP A 192 -25.40 -19.09 7.57
C ASP A 192 -25.98 -20.16 8.52
N PRO A 193 -26.19 -21.41 8.03
CA PRO A 193 -26.80 -22.47 8.83
C PRO A 193 -25.94 -22.94 10.01
N GLU A 194 -24.62 -22.73 9.99
CA GLU A 194 -23.72 -23.14 11.07
C GLU A 194 -23.68 -22.08 12.18
N THR A 195 -23.46 -20.82 11.79
CA THR A 195 -23.29 -19.72 12.75
C THR A 195 -24.60 -19.09 13.19
N MET A 196 -25.68 -19.28 12.42
CA MET A 196 -26.96 -18.59 12.56
C MET A 196 -26.84 -17.06 12.41
N GLU A 197 -25.73 -16.58 11.87
CA GLU A 197 -25.50 -15.17 11.57
C GLU A 197 -25.79 -14.88 10.09
N ARG A 198 -26.09 -13.61 9.77
CA ARG A 198 -26.33 -13.22 8.39
C ARG A 198 -25.02 -13.13 7.62
N CYS A 199 -24.94 -13.82 6.48
CA CYS A 199 -23.75 -13.81 5.64
C CYS A 199 -23.40 -12.37 5.20
N PRO A 200 -22.12 -12.00 5.13
CA PRO A 200 -21.71 -10.72 4.56
C PRO A 200 -21.99 -10.69 3.05
N ILE A 201 -22.23 -9.50 2.47
CA ILE A 201 -22.40 -9.36 1.00
C ILE A 201 -21.13 -9.70 0.21
N GLY A 202 -19.96 -9.65 0.86
CA GLY A 202 -18.67 -9.88 0.23
C GLY A 202 -18.02 -8.60 -0.31
N CYS A 203 -16.69 -8.58 -0.30
CA CYS A 203 -15.90 -7.41 -0.69
C CYS A 203 -16.08 -7.02 -2.16
N VAL A 204 -16.24 -8.00 -3.05
CA VAL A 204 -16.48 -7.77 -4.49
C VAL A 204 -17.82 -7.07 -4.71
N VAL A 205 -18.87 -7.52 -4.02
CA VAL A 205 -20.21 -6.93 -4.11
C VAL A 205 -20.22 -5.53 -3.49
N THR A 206 -19.53 -5.32 -2.37
CA THR A 206 -19.42 -3.99 -1.74
C THR A 206 -18.72 -3.00 -2.66
N ALA A 207 -17.60 -3.40 -3.28
CA ALA A 207 -16.90 -2.55 -4.23
C ALA A 207 -17.75 -2.24 -5.46
N MET A 208 -18.43 -3.24 -6.02
CA MET A 208 -19.34 -3.05 -7.15
C MET A 208 -20.50 -2.12 -6.80
N GLY A 209 -21.13 -2.32 -5.64
CA GLY A 209 -22.23 -1.49 -5.16
C GLY A 209 -21.84 -0.02 -5.04
N GLN A 210 -20.67 0.28 -4.48
CA GLN A 210 -20.18 1.66 -4.39
C GLN A 210 -19.91 2.29 -5.77
N ILE A 211 -19.44 1.50 -6.75
CA ILE A 211 -19.25 1.96 -8.14
C ILE A 211 -20.59 2.25 -8.82
N VAL A 212 -21.56 1.34 -8.70
CA VAL A 212 -22.91 1.50 -9.27
C VAL A 212 -23.60 2.71 -8.65
N ASN A 213 -23.48 2.90 -7.33
CA ASN A 213 -23.99 4.07 -6.64
C ASN A 213 -23.37 5.37 -7.15
N TYR A 214 -22.04 5.41 -7.32
CA TYR A 214 -21.35 6.61 -7.83
C TYR A 214 -21.83 7.03 -9.22
N TRP A 215 -22.10 6.07 -10.11
CA TRP A 215 -22.57 6.36 -11.47
C TRP A 215 -24.09 6.51 -11.59
N GLU A 216 -24.84 6.08 -10.57
CA GLU A 216 -26.30 5.91 -10.62
C GLU A 216 -26.74 5.15 -11.90
N TRP A 217 -25.98 4.11 -12.27
CA TRP A 217 -26.18 3.36 -13.51
C TRP A 217 -25.71 1.89 -13.39
N PRO A 218 -26.40 0.90 -13.99
CA PRO A 218 -27.64 1.01 -14.79
C PRO A 218 -28.85 1.47 -13.96
N PRO A 219 -30.02 1.77 -14.57
CA PRO A 219 -31.26 2.13 -13.88
C PRO A 219 -32.09 0.88 -13.48
N SER A 220 -31.63 -0.30 -13.91
CA SER A 220 -32.20 -1.58 -13.51
C SER A 220 -31.17 -2.68 -13.71
N ILE A 221 -31.18 -3.68 -12.84
CA ILE A 221 -30.42 -4.92 -12.99
C ILE A 221 -31.41 -6.08 -13.02
N THR A 222 -31.26 -6.95 -14.02
CA THR A 222 -32.08 -8.16 -14.16
C THR A 222 -31.22 -9.39 -14.23
N PHE A 223 -31.50 -10.34 -13.36
CA PHE A 223 -30.98 -11.68 -13.28
C PHE A 223 -32.07 -12.69 -13.65
N ASP A 224 -31.65 -13.81 -14.23
CA ASP A 224 -32.53 -14.93 -14.53
C ASP A 224 -32.06 -16.23 -13.84
N THR A 225 -32.77 -17.33 -14.08
CA THR A 225 -32.46 -18.61 -13.45
C THR A 225 -31.08 -19.16 -13.79
N SER A 226 -30.46 -18.70 -14.89
CA SER A 226 -29.10 -19.10 -15.28
C SER A 226 -28.02 -18.43 -14.43
N ASP A 227 -28.35 -17.34 -13.73
CA ASP A 227 -27.46 -16.66 -12.78
C ASP A 227 -27.51 -17.27 -11.37
N SER A 228 -28.44 -18.21 -11.13
CA SER A 228 -28.58 -18.87 -9.81
C SER A 228 -27.45 -19.86 -9.57
N TYR A 229 -26.96 -19.94 -8.33
CA TYR A 229 -25.78 -20.76 -7.99
C TYR A 229 -25.84 -21.32 -6.57
N TRP A 230 -25.05 -22.36 -6.32
CA TRP A 230 -24.80 -22.88 -4.98
C TRP A 230 -23.62 -22.13 -4.35
N SER A 231 -23.84 -21.59 -3.16
CA SER A 231 -22.80 -21.02 -2.31
C SER A 231 -22.21 -22.11 -1.43
N GLU A 232 -21.06 -22.65 -1.86
CA GLU A 232 -20.29 -23.72 -1.22
C GLU A 232 -19.50 -23.37 0.08
N PRO A 233 -19.28 -22.10 0.48
CA PRO A 233 -18.55 -21.79 1.71
C PRO A 233 -19.26 -22.12 3.04
N THR A 234 -20.50 -22.60 3.03
CA THR A 234 -21.30 -22.94 4.23
C THR A 234 -21.60 -24.43 4.26
N GLU A 235 -21.85 -25.00 5.44
CA GLU A 235 -22.31 -26.39 5.58
C GLU A 235 -23.69 -26.44 6.26
N PRO A 236 -24.77 -26.83 5.56
CA PRO A 236 -24.83 -27.17 4.14
C PRO A 236 -24.66 -25.96 3.21
N ASP A 237 -24.37 -26.23 1.94
CA ASP A 237 -24.38 -25.22 0.87
C ASP A 237 -25.73 -24.49 0.80
N ILE A 238 -25.70 -23.21 0.45
CA ILE A 238 -26.91 -22.39 0.28
C ILE A 238 -27.22 -22.19 -1.20
N TRP A 239 -28.44 -22.49 -1.62
CA TRP A 239 -28.93 -22.15 -2.96
C TRP A 239 -29.28 -20.67 -3.04
N ILE A 240 -28.65 -19.94 -3.97
CA ILE A 240 -28.92 -18.54 -4.25
C ILE A 240 -29.82 -18.44 -5.49
N ASP A 241 -31.08 -18.07 -5.28
CA ASP A 241 -32.03 -17.78 -6.35
C ASP A 241 -31.85 -16.34 -6.85
N ALA A 242 -31.14 -16.20 -7.96
CA ALA A 242 -30.80 -14.90 -8.53
C ALA A 242 -32.02 -14.10 -8.99
N THR A 243 -33.14 -14.76 -9.31
CA THR A 243 -34.36 -14.07 -9.79
C THR A 243 -34.99 -13.17 -8.72
N THR A 244 -34.66 -13.40 -7.45
CA THR A 244 -35.09 -12.58 -6.30
C THR A 244 -34.30 -11.28 -6.15
N ALA A 245 -33.20 -11.11 -6.88
CA ALA A 245 -32.28 -9.97 -6.78
C ALA A 245 -32.49 -8.90 -7.87
N ASN A 246 -33.59 -8.98 -8.62
CA ASN A 246 -33.97 -7.98 -9.62
C ASN A 246 -34.33 -6.66 -8.93
N ILE A 247 -33.71 -5.56 -9.36
CA ILE A 247 -33.91 -4.23 -8.77
C ILE A 247 -33.92 -3.14 -9.84
N ASP A 248 -34.84 -2.18 -9.70
CA ASP A 248 -34.77 -0.88 -10.34
C ASP A 248 -33.93 0.03 -9.43
N THR A 249 -32.81 0.53 -9.96
CA THR A 249 -31.80 1.35 -9.24
C THR A 249 -32.11 2.83 -9.36
#